data_AF-A0A834SSU1-F1
#
_entry.id   AF-A0A834SSU1-F1
#
_cell.length_a   1.000
_cell.length_b   1.000
_cell.length_c   1.000
_cell.angle_alpha   90.00
_cell.angle_beta   90.00
_cell.angle_gamma   90.00
#
_symmetry.space_group_name_H-M   'P 1'
#
loop_
_entity.id
_entity.type
_entity.pdbx_description
1 polymer ?
#
loop_
_entity_poly.entity_id
_entity_poly.type
_entity_poly.pdbx_seq_one_letter_code
_entity_poly.pdbx_strand_id
1 'polypeptide(L)'
;MCSAIVTTSYNALAQNAHQDFLDVHNAARAEVGVDPMAWNGTVESYAQNYAIQRIKDCKMEHSGGPYGENLAENYGDMNGSDAVKFWLTEKPNYDYASNKCVNDECLHYTQIVWRDSVQLGCARAKCLCFVMASSIPFILQVSQAQDAAQVFFVRTHNEARAQVGVGPITWDERVASYARNYLNQLKGSCQMVHSHGPYGENLAWGYPDVSGRQAMDMWVGEKRFYDYGSNSCVGGECRHYTQVVWRNSVRLGCAKVKCDNNGGSLISCNYDPPGNYIGQRPYDMGPLLQVPLSFKKDN
;
A
#
# COMPACT_ATOMS: atom_id res chain seq x y z
N MET A 1 31.50 -12.00 3.00
CA MET A 1 31.16 -13.42 2.76
C MET A 1 29.75 -13.63 3.29
N CYS A 2 28.76 -13.85 2.42
CA CYS A 2 27.37 -13.99 2.85
C CYS A 2 27.10 -15.46 3.19
N SER A 3 26.65 -15.72 4.42
CA SER A 3 26.40 -17.06 4.93
C SER A 3 25.15 -17.65 4.27
N ALA A 4 25.27 -18.87 3.73
CA ALA A 4 24.14 -19.63 3.23
C ALA A 4 23.31 -20.13 4.41
N ILE A 5 22.31 -19.35 4.82
CA ILE A 5 21.25 -19.86 5.69
C ILE A 5 20.05 -20.14 4.79
N VAL A 6 19.92 -21.41 4.38
CA VAL A 6 18.66 -21.97 3.91
C VAL A 6 17.78 -22.14 5.15
N THR A 7 17.03 -21.10 5.49
CA THR A 7 15.88 -21.22 6.39
C THR A 7 14.64 -20.80 5.62
N THR A 8 13.81 -21.80 5.32
CA THR A 8 12.41 -21.65 4.93
C THR A 8 11.65 -20.93 6.04
N SER A 9 11.62 -19.60 5.96
CA SER A 9 10.71 -18.74 6.71
C SER A 9 10.67 -17.43 5.95
N TYR A 10 9.70 -17.29 5.05
CA TYR A 10 9.33 -16.02 4.45
C TYR A 10 8.67 -15.17 5.55
N ASN A 11 9.50 -14.64 6.45
CA ASN A 11 9.12 -13.47 7.18
C ASN A 11 8.94 -12.40 6.09
N ALA A 12 7.68 -12.04 5.82
CA ALA A 12 7.39 -10.66 5.53
C ALA A 12 8.19 -9.87 6.59
N LEU A 13 9.27 -9.20 6.18
CA LEU A 13 9.95 -8.29 7.09
C LEU A 13 8.84 -7.38 7.58
N ALA A 14 8.56 -7.43 8.87
CA ALA A 14 7.57 -6.56 9.47
C ALA A 14 7.85 -5.16 8.90
N GLN A 15 6.83 -4.53 8.29
CA GLN A 15 6.89 -3.09 8.12
C GLN A 15 7.24 -2.56 9.51
N ASN A 16 8.33 -1.81 9.61
CA ASN A 16 8.62 -1.10 10.84
C ASN A 16 7.39 -0.29 11.19
N ALA A 17 7.07 -0.19 12.48
CA ALA A 17 5.95 0.64 12.92
C ALA A 17 6.14 2.03 12.30
N HIS A 18 5.07 2.66 11.80
CA HIS A 18 5.09 4.02 11.26
C HIS A 18 5.87 4.99 12.18
N GLN A 19 5.83 4.70 13.48
CA GLN A 19 6.55 5.35 14.55
C GLN A 19 8.06 5.43 14.37
N ASP A 20 8.73 4.40 13.82
CA ASP A 20 10.19 4.38 13.65
C ASP A 20 10.68 5.52 12.74
N PHE A 21 9.85 5.91 11.77
CA PHE A 21 10.11 7.06 10.93
C PHE A 21 9.61 8.35 11.59
N LEU A 22 8.35 8.34 12.06
CA LEU A 22 7.66 9.54 12.50
C LEU A 22 8.29 10.16 13.75
N ASP A 23 8.73 9.34 14.72
CA ASP A 23 9.36 9.82 15.95
C ASP A 23 10.66 10.58 15.67
N VAL A 24 11.52 10.01 14.81
CA VAL A 24 12.83 10.61 14.52
C VAL A 24 12.67 11.90 13.73
N HIS A 25 11.73 11.94 12.77
CA HIS A 25 11.41 13.19 12.05
C HIS A 25 10.91 14.26 13.00
N ASN A 26 9.94 13.93 13.86
CA ASN A 26 9.32 14.90 14.75
C ASN A 26 10.27 15.37 15.87
N ALA A 27 11.17 14.50 16.35
CA ALA A 27 12.24 14.90 17.26
C ALA A 27 13.17 15.93 16.60
N ALA A 28 13.64 15.66 15.38
CA ALA A 28 14.52 16.57 14.66
C ALA A 28 13.85 17.92 14.32
N ARG A 29 12.56 17.90 13.97
CA ARG A 29 11.78 19.13 13.72
C ARG A 29 11.60 19.96 14.98
N ALA A 30 11.34 19.32 16.12
CA ALA A 30 11.22 20.00 17.41
C ALA A 30 12.51 20.71 17.82
N GLU A 31 13.69 20.12 17.55
CA GLU A 31 14.99 20.75 17.84
C GLU A 31 15.18 22.11 17.15
N VAL A 32 14.51 22.34 16.03
CA VAL A 32 14.64 23.55 15.21
C VAL A 32 13.36 24.39 15.18
N GLY A 33 12.41 24.08 16.07
CA GLY A 33 11.17 24.84 16.22
C GLY A 33 10.18 24.70 15.06
N VAL A 34 10.17 23.54 14.40
CA VAL A 34 9.24 23.21 13.32
C VAL A 34 8.16 22.24 13.83
N ASP A 35 6.89 22.50 13.49
CA ASP A 35 5.75 21.70 13.93
C ASP A 35 5.84 20.23 13.47
N PRO A 36 5.32 19.27 14.24
CA PRO A 36 5.40 17.85 13.89
C PRO A 36 4.60 17.51 12.62
N MET A 37 5.06 16.49 11.90
CA MET A 37 4.29 15.88 10.82
C MET A 37 3.32 14.82 11.36
N ALA A 38 2.23 14.59 10.62
CA ALA A 38 1.33 13.47 10.83
C ALA A 38 1.59 12.37 9.79
N TRP A 39 1.44 11.09 10.18
CA TRP A 39 1.49 10.00 9.21
C TRP A 39 0.33 10.10 8.22
N ASN A 40 0.63 9.91 6.93
CA ASN A 40 -0.36 9.88 5.87
C ASN A 40 -0.24 8.57 5.06
N GLY A 41 -1.30 7.76 5.12
CA GLY A 41 -1.35 6.47 4.42
C GLY A 41 -1.28 6.60 2.89
N THR A 42 -1.75 7.70 2.30
CA THR A 42 -1.63 7.95 0.85
C THR A 42 -0.19 8.19 0.42
N VAL A 43 0.57 8.98 1.18
CA VAL A 43 2.00 9.23 0.93
C VAL A 43 2.80 7.95 1.17
N GLU A 44 2.48 7.19 2.23
CA GLU A 44 3.11 5.89 2.50
C GLU A 44 2.88 4.92 1.35
N SER A 45 1.63 4.80 0.88
CA SER A 45 1.28 3.97 -0.25
C SER A 45 2.09 4.37 -1.48
N TYR A 46 2.27 5.66 -1.74
CA TYR A 46 3.12 6.14 -2.82
C TYR A 46 4.58 5.66 -2.65
N ALA A 47 5.18 5.94 -1.49
CA ALA A 47 6.55 5.56 -1.17
C ALA A 47 6.79 4.04 -1.28
N GLN A 48 5.83 3.21 -0.81
CA GLN A 48 5.95 1.77 -0.91
C GLN A 48 5.92 1.30 -2.35
N ASN A 49 4.96 1.78 -3.14
CA ASN A 49 4.87 1.34 -4.53
C ASN A 49 6.17 1.66 -5.28
N TYR A 50 6.76 2.82 -4.99
CA TYR A 50 8.05 3.17 -5.55
C TYR A 50 9.19 2.27 -5.06
N ALA A 51 9.28 2.02 -3.75
CA ALA A 51 10.28 1.12 -3.18
C ALA A 51 10.16 -0.30 -3.76
N ILE A 52 8.94 -0.80 -4.00
CA ILE A 52 8.68 -2.10 -4.64
C ILE A 52 9.16 -2.11 -6.09
N GLN A 53 8.92 -1.05 -6.85
CA GLN A 53 9.40 -0.95 -8.25
C GLN A 53 10.92 -1.06 -8.33
N ARG A 54 11.64 -0.51 -7.34
CA ARG A 54 13.10 -0.55 -7.25
C ARG A 54 13.68 -1.84 -6.69
N ILE A 55 12.89 -2.81 -6.21
CA ILE A 55 13.41 -4.09 -5.69
C ILE A 55 14.30 -4.83 -6.71
N LYS A 56 13.97 -4.70 -8.01
CA LYS A 56 14.63 -5.44 -9.09
C LYS A 56 16.04 -4.95 -9.39
N ASP A 57 16.26 -3.65 -9.33
CA ASP A 57 17.52 -3.00 -9.76
C ASP A 57 18.20 -2.21 -8.65
N CYS A 58 17.47 -1.86 -7.60
CA CYS A 58 17.90 -1.11 -6.43
C CYS A 58 18.61 0.19 -6.76
N LYS A 59 18.16 0.82 -7.84
CA LYS A 59 18.71 2.10 -8.23
C LYS A 59 18.17 3.20 -7.31
N MET A 60 19.09 3.97 -6.75
CA MET A 60 18.84 5.19 -5.98
C MET A 60 18.50 6.36 -6.91
N GLU A 61 17.37 6.23 -7.60
CA GLU A 61 16.84 7.24 -8.50
C GLU A 61 15.57 7.82 -7.89
N HIS A 62 15.36 9.13 -8.02
CA HIS A 62 14.13 9.77 -7.56
C HIS A 62 12.91 9.37 -8.38
N SER A 63 11.74 9.28 -7.75
CA SER A 63 10.49 8.87 -8.40
C SER A 63 9.95 9.90 -9.42
N GLY A 64 10.38 11.16 -9.31
CA GLY A 64 9.81 12.27 -10.09
C GLY A 64 8.35 12.57 -9.72
N GLY A 65 7.90 12.08 -8.56
CA GLY A 65 6.55 12.19 -8.06
C GLY A 65 6.12 13.58 -7.61
N PRO A 66 4.85 13.71 -7.17
CA PRO A 66 4.32 14.98 -6.66
C PRO A 66 4.76 15.30 -5.22
N TYR A 67 5.57 14.46 -4.58
CA TYR A 67 5.98 14.59 -3.18
C TYR A 67 7.48 14.90 -3.06
N GLY A 68 7.86 15.60 -2.00
CA GLY A 68 9.26 15.65 -1.57
C GLY A 68 9.74 14.25 -1.16
N GLU A 69 10.97 13.89 -1.50
CA GLU A 69 11.46 12.50 -1.40
C GLU A 69 12.90 12.44 -0.91
N ASN A 70 13.13 11.62 0.11
CA ASN A 70 14.46 11.18 0.50
C ASN A 70 14.59 9.68 0.25
N LEU A 71 15.74 9.23 -0.23
CA LEU A 71 16.05 7.83 -0.45
C LEU A 71 17.26 7.44 0.40
N ALA A 72 17.28 6.21 0.91
CA ALA A 72 18.46 5.63 1.55
C ALA A 72 18.63 4.16 1.14
N GLU A 73 19.87 3.71 1.02
CA GLU A 73 20.21 2.30 0.89
C GLU A 73 21.32 1.93 1.87
N ASN A 74 21.34 0.67 2.28
CA ASN A 74 22.42 0.11 3.07
C ASN A 74 22.52 -1.41 2.87
N TYR A 75 23.73 -1.96 3.02
CA TYR A 75 23.96 -3.40 3.10
C TYR A 75 23.59 -3.90 4.51
N GLY A 76 22.34 -4.30 4.69
CA GLY A 76 21.85 -4.83 5.97
C GLY A 76 20.34 -4.66 6.13
N ASP A 77 19.82 -4.96 7.31
CA ASP A 77 18.44 -4.62 7.67
C ASP A 77 18.41 -3.22 8.27
N MET A 78 18.36 -2.20 7.40
CA MET A 78 18.19 -0.82 7.82
C MET A 78 16.74 -0.59 8.25
N ASN A 79 16.55 -0.16 9.49
CA ASN A 79 15.22 0.21 9.98
C ASN A 79 14.88 1.66 9.61
N GLY A 80 13.64 2.08 9.89
CA GLY A 80 13.18 3.41 9.51
C GLY A 80 13.94 4.51 10.24
N SER A 81 14.17 4.31 11.53
CA SER A 81 14.95 5.24 12.36
C SER A 81 16.39 5.39 11.87
N ASP A 82 17.04 4.33 11.41
CA ASP A 82 18.40 4.37 10.88
C ASP A 82 18.48 5.22 9.61
N ALA A 83 17.51 5.09 8.70
CA ALA A 83 17.44 5.91 7.49
C ALA A 83 17.27 7.40 7.81
N VAL A 84 16.37 7.74 8.74
CA VAL A 84 16.17 9.15 9.14
C VAL A 84 17.42 9.69 9.83
N LYS A 85 18.04 8.93 10.73
CA LYS A 85 19.30 9.32 11.38
C LYS A 85 20.43 9.52 10.38
N PHE A 86 20.49 8.70 9.33
CA PHE A 86 21.45 8.86 8.24
C PHE A 86 21.25 10.21 7.53
N TRP A 87 20.02 10.54 7.11
CA TRP A 87 19.72 11.85 6.50
C TRP A 87 20.00 13.03 7.43
N LEU A 88 19.79 12.88 8.75
CA LEU A 88 20.10 13.91 9.73
C LEU A 88 21.59 14.18 9.91
N THR A 89 22.48 13.30 9.43
CA THR A 89 23.94 13.56 9.48
C THR A 89 24.35 14.79 8.66
N GLU A 90 23.50 15.25 7.74
CA GLU A 90 23.71 16.45 6.95
C GLU A 90 23.41 17.76 7.71
N LYS A 91 22.83 17.69 8.92
CA LYS A 91 22.50 18.88 9.73
C LYS A 91 23.66 19.89 9.86
N PRO A 92 24.91 19.48 10.12
CA PRO A 92 26.05 20.41 10.22
C PRO A 92 26.38 21.11 8.89
N ASN A 93 25.86 20.64 7.76
CA ASN A 93 26.10 21.22 6.44
C ASN A 93 25.13 22.35 6.09
N TYR A 94 24.02 22.51 6.83
CA TYR A 94 23.04 23.56 6.57
C TYR A 94 23.25 24.78 7.47
N ASP A 95 23.46 25.94 6.86
CA ASP A 95 23.50 27.21 7.56
C ASP A 95 22.14 27.93 7.49
N TYR A 96 21.52 28.08 8.65
CA TYR A 96 20.24 28.76 8.82
C TYR A 96 20.30 30.25 8.51
N ALA A 97 21.43 30.91 8.76
CA ALA A 97 21.54 32.36 8.58
C ALA A 97 21.59 32.73 7.09
N SER A 98 22.35 31.99 6.29
CA SER A 98 22.45 32.21 4.84
C SER A 98 21.42 31.43 4.02
N ASN A 99 20.72 30.47 4.63
CA ASN A 99 19.81 29.53 3.96
C ASN A 99 20.50 28.74 2.83
N LYS A 100 21.69 28.20 3.13
CA LYS A 100 22.51 27.47 2.14
C LYS A 100 23.18 26.25 2.77
N CYS A 101 23.48 25.27 1.91
CA CYS A 101 24.47 24.25 2.26
C CYS A 101 25.88 24.85 2.17
N VAL A 102 26.66 24.76 3.24
CA VAL A 102 27.96 25.46 3.37
C VAL A 102 29.19 24.55 3.25
N ASN A 103 29.03 23.25 3.43
CA ASN A 103 30.15 22.29 3.40
C ASN A 103 29.94 21.19 2.35
N ASP A 104 28.80 20.53 2.41
CA ASP A 104 28.41 19.39 1.57
C ASP A 104 26.89 19.39 1.39
N GLU A 105 26.34 18.36 0.76
CA GLU A 105 24.90 18.20 0.58
C GLU A 105 24.13 18.29 1.92
N CYS A 106 22.99 18.96 1.85
CA CYS A 106 22.09 19.16 2.98
C CYS A 106 20.61 18.99 2.63
N LEU A 107 20.34 18.37 1.47
CA LEU A 107 19.01 18.29 0.89
C LEU A 107 18.13 17.27 1.62
N HIS A 108 18.69 16.16 2.10
CA HIS A 108 17.92 15.21 2.90
C HIS A 108 17.55 15.80 4.26
N TYR A 109 18.48 16.52 4.90
CA TYR A 109 18.20 17.23 6.15
C TYR A 109 17.13 18.29 5.98
N THR A 110 17.29 19.18 4.99
CA THR A 110 16.33 20.27 4.75
C THR A 110 14.93 19.74 4.39
N GLN A 111 14.82 18.59 3.74
CA GLN A 111 13.53 17.95 3.50
C GLN A 111 12.86 17.47 4.80
N ILE A 112 13.61 16.96 5.79
CA ILE A 112 13.07 16.55 7.10
C ILE A 112 12.50 17.74 7.87
N VAL A 113 13.22 18.86 7.86
CA VAL A 113 12.85 20.07 8.62
C VAL A 113 12.07 21.09 7.77
N TRP A 114 11.61 20.72 6.58
CA TRP A 114 10.86 21.61 5.71
C TRP A 114 9.54 22.01 6.37
N ARG A 115 9.36 23.33 6.59
CA ARG A 115 8.25 23.86 7.39
C ARG A 115 6.87 23.42 6.87
N ASP A 116 6.67 23.50 5.56
CA ASP A 116 5.35 23.28 4.96
C ASP A 116 5.03 21.79 4.73
N SER A 117 6.00 20.90 4.97
CA SER A 117 5.76 19.45 4.96
C SER A 117 5.08 19.05 6.26
N VAL A 118 3.77 18.81 6.20
CA VAL A 118 2.93 18.44 7.37
C VAL A 118 2.50 16.98 7.39
N GLN A 119 2.76 16.24 6.31
CA GLN A 119 2.38 14.83 6.15
C GLN A 119 3.59 13.99 5.75
N LEU A 120 3.77 12.84 6.42
CA LEU A 120 4.86 11.90 6.17
C LEU A 120 4.30 10.53 5.77
N GLY A 121 4.93 9.90 4.79
CA GLY A 121 4.71 8.50 4.49
C GLY A 121 6.00 7.88 3.98
N CYS A 122 6.44 6.80 4.63
CA CYS A 122 7.72 6.17 4.34
C CYS A 122 7.55 4.67 4.12
N ALA A 123 8.42 4.09 3.31
CA ALA A 123 8.43 2.67 3.06
C ALA A 123 9.86 2.16 2.87
N ARG A 124 10.03 0.86 3.10
CA ARG A 124 11.28 0.14 2.80
C ARG A 124 10.97 -1.11 2.00
N ALA A 125 11.94 -1.51 1.19
CA ALA A 125 11.89 -2.75 0.44
C ALA A 125 13.29 -3.39 0.42
N LYS A 126 13.34 -4.72 0.51
CA LYS A 126 14.60 -5.45 0.44
C LYS A 126 14.93 -5.76 -1.01
N CYS A 127 16.09 -5.28 -1.43
CA CYS A 127 16.68 -5.54 -2.73
C CYS A 127 16.95 -7.01 -2.99
N LEU A 128 16.73 -7.44 -4.24
CA LEU A 128 17.11 -8.77 -4.69
C LEU A 128 18.57 -8.78 -5.11
N CYS A 129 19.38 -9.55 -4.40
CA CYS A 129 20.75 -9.81 -4.82
C CYS A 129 20.68 -10.82 -5.99
N PHE A 130 20.96 -10.39 -7.23
CA PHE A 130 21.24 -11.34 -8.31
C PHE A 130 22.55 -12.05 -7.97
N VAL A 131 22.44 -13.30 -7.51
CA VAL A 131 23.60 -14.16 -7.40
C VAL A 131 24.06 -14.45 -8.83
N MET A 132 25.19 -13.88 -9.23
CA MET A 132 25.91 -14.30 -10.44
C MET A 132 26.49 -15.70 -10.18
N ALA A 133 25.64 -16.72 -10.17
CA ALA A 133 26.04 -18.11 -10.03
C ALA A 133 25.32 -18.94 -11.10
N SER A 134 26.08 -19.23 -12.16
CA SER A 134 26.07 -20.46 -12.94
C SER A 134 24.72 -21.19 -13.05
N SER A 135 24.03 -21.01 -14.17
CA SER A 135 23.12 -22.00 -14.77
C SER A 135 22.23 -22.77 -13.76
N ILE A 136 21.38 -22.05 -13.02
CA ILE A 136 20.25 -22.66 -12.29
C ILE A 136 18.98 -22.40 -13.12
N PRO A 137 18.19 -23.44 -13.46
CA PRO A 137 17.02 -23.29 -14.30
C PRO A 137 15.97 -22.34 -13.68
N PHE A 138 15.34 -21.61 -14.59
CA PHE A 138 14.36 -20.54 -14.47
C PHE A 138 13.10 -20.91 -13.65
N ILE A 139 13.21 -21.12 -12.33
CA ILE A 139 12.04 -21.47 -11.48
C ILE A 139 11.76 -20.42 -10.37
N LEU A 140 12.69 -19.50 -10.06
CA LEU A 140 12.55 -18.59 -8.91
C LEU A 140 11.84 -17.25 -9.17
N GLN A 141 11.51 -16.89 -10.42
CA GLN A 141 10.91 -15.59 -10.73
C GLN A 141 9.40 -15.49 -10.39
N VAL A 142 8.70 -16.61 -10.25
CA VAL A 142 7.23 -16.61 -10.08
C VAL A 142 6.81 -16.25 -8.64
N SER A 143 7.61 -16.61 -7.63
CA SER A 143 7.21 -16.37 -6.22
C SER A 143 7.23 -14.88 -5.86
N GLN A 144 8.26 -14.14 -6.29
CA GLN A 144 8.46 -12.74 -5.91
C GLN A 144 7.38 -11.78 -6.44
N ALA A 145 6.88 -12.03 -7.66
CA ALA A 145 5.82 -11.22 -8.23
C ALA A 145 4.45 -11.48 -7.56
N GLN A 146 4.19 -12.73 -7.14
CA GLN A 146 3.01 -13.07 -6.35
C GLN A 146 3.06 -12.44 -4.96
N ASP A 147 4.23 -12.47 -4.31
CA ASP A 147 4.44 -11.87 -2.98
C ASP A 147 4.18 -10.35 -3.00
N ALA A 148 4.65 -9.64 -4.03
CA ALA A 148 4.43 -8.20 -4.15
C ALA A 148 2.93 -7.84 -4.36
N ALA A 149 2.22 -8.60 -5.18
CA ALA A 149 0.79 -8.39 -5.43
C ALA A 149 -0.06 -8.68 -4.18
N GLN A 150 0.25 -9.77 -3.47
CA GLN A 150 -0.37 -10.11 -2.18
C GLN A 150 -0.23 -8.96 -1.18
N VAL A 151 1.00 -8.47 -0.97
CA VAL A 151 1.28 -7.38 -0.03
C VAL A 151 0.52 -6.12 -0.41
N PHE A 152 0.46 -5.79 -1.71
CA PHE A 152 -0.27 -4.63 -2.20
C PHE A 152 -1.77 -4.71 -1.87
N PHE A 153 -2.43 -5.82 -2.21
CA PHE A 153 -3.88 -5.97 -1.98
C PHE A 153 -4.21 -5.97 -0.50
N VAL A 154 -3.50 -6.75 0.33
CA VAL A 154 -3.76 -6.77 1.78
C VAL A 154 -3.63 -5.38 2.40
N ARG A 155 -2.57 -4.65 2.04
CA ARG A 155 -2.32 -3.32 2.59
C ARG A 155 -3.41 -2.31 2.20
N THR A 156 -3.70 -2.19 0.91
CA THR A 156 -4.69 -1.21 0.43
C THR A 156 -6.09 -1.49 0.96
N HIS A 157 -6.45 -2.76 1.16
CA HIS A 157 -7.66 -3.12 1.90
C HIS A 157 -7.59 -2.65 3.36
N ASN A 158 -6.48 -2.91 4.05
CA ASN A 158 -6.31 -2.52 5.45
C ASN A 158 -6.29 -1.01 5.67
N GLU A 159 -5.75 -0.23 4.73
CA GLU A 159 -5.85 1.23 4.73
C GLU A 159 -7.31 1.69 4.66
N ALA A 160 -8.10 1.14 3.74
CA ALA A 160 -9.53 1.46 3.61
C ALA A 160 -10.34 1.03 4.85
N ARG A 161 -10.02 -0.13 5.43
CA ARG A 161 -10.66 -0.67 6.64
C ARG A 161 -10.35 0.17 7.87
N ALA A 162 -9.11 0.63 8.02
CA ALA A 162 -8.69 1.50 9.12
C ALA A 162 -9.46 2.83 9.13
N GLN A 163 -9.75 3.41 7.96
CA GLN A 163 -10.54 4.65 7.84
C GLN A 163 -11.95 4.56 8.42
N VAL A 164 -12.49 3.34 8.55
CA VAL A 164 -13.83 3.09 9.11
C VAL A 164 -13.78 2.30 10.42
N GLY A 165 -12.61 2.17 11.04
CA GLY A 165 -12.44 1.50 12.33
C GLY A 165 -12.63 -0.02 12.29
N VAL A 166 -12.51 -0.64 11.11
CA VAL A 166 -12.62 -2.09 10.95
C VAL A 166 -11.25 -2.75 11.07
N GLY A 167 -11.19 -3.89 11.76
CA GLY A 167 -9.95 -4.66 11.94
C GLY A 167 -9.34 -5.15 10.63
N PRO A 168 -8.02 -5.42 10.59
CA PRO A 168 -7.32 -5.77 9.36
C PRO A 168 -7.75 -7.14 8.80
N ILE A 169 -7.61 -7.30 7.49
CA ILE A 169 -7.71 -8.53 6.72
C ILE A 169 -6.30 -9.09 6.47
N THR A 170 -6.18 -10.42 6.37
CA THR A 170 -4.91 -11.12 6.07
C THR A 170 -5.01 -11.93 4.79
N TRP A 171 -3.90 -12.19 4.12
CA TRP A 171 -3.89 -13.07 2.95
C TRP A 171 -4.18 -14.54 3.32
N ASP A 172 -4.96 -15.24 2.50
CA ASP A 172 -5.13 -16.70 2.56
C ASP A 172 -4.90 -17.31 1.17
N GLU A 173 -3.88 -18.16 1.04
CA GLU A 173 -3.50 -18.73 -0.25
C GLU A 173 -4.56 -19.67 -0.83
N ARG A 174 -5.44 -20.26 -0.02
CA ARG A 174 -6.55 -21.08 -0.51
C ARG A 174 -7.60 -20.21 -1.20
N VAL A 175 -7.86 -19.02 -0.66
CA VAL A 175 -8.76 -18.03 -1.26
C VAL A 175 -8.14 -17.47 -2.55
N ALA A 176 -6.83 -17.20 -2.56
CA ALA A 176 -6.13 -16.72 -3.75
C ALA A 176 -6.06 -17.78 -4.86
N SER A 177 -5.88 -19.05 -4.49
CA SER A 177 -5.92 -20.19 -5.42
C SER A 177 -7.30 -20.34 -6.05
N TYR A 178 -8.38 -20.14 -5.27
CA TYR A 178 -9.74 -20.12 -5.80
C TYR A 178 -9.92 -19.01 -6.85
N ALA A 179 -9.52 -17.78 -6.52
CA ALA A 179 -9.58 -16.64 -7.44
C ALA A 179 -8.85 -16.93 -8.76
N ARG A 180 -7.65 -17.52 -8.66
CA ARG A 180 -6.80 -17.86 -9.80
C ARG A 180 -7.42 -18.93 -10.69
N ASN A 181 -7.96 -19.98 -10.09
CA ASN A 181 -8.61 -21.07 -10.80
C ASN A 181 -9.85 -20.58 -11.55
N TYR A 182 -10.64 -19.71 -10.91
CA TYR A 182 -11.83 -19.14 -11.54
C TYR A 182 -11.48 -18.22 -12.70
N LEU A 183 -10.57 -17.26 -12.50
CA LEU A 183 -10.14 -16.35 -13.57
C LEU A 183 -9.52 -17.08 -14.77
N ASN A 184 -8.80 -18.18 -14.54
CA ASN A 184 -8.26 -18.99 -15.64
C ASN A 184 -9.36 -19.57 -16.55
N GLN A 185 -10.56 -19.84 -16.03
CA GLN A 185 -11.70 -20.28 -16.83
C GLN A 185 -12.30 -19.13 -17.66
N LEU A 186 -12.16 -17.89 -17.20
CA LEU A 186 -12.66 -16.69 -17.89
C LEU A 186 -11.68 -16.12 -18.92
N LYS A 187 -10.43 -16.57 -18.99
CA LYS A 187 -9.40 -16.03 -19.90
C LYS A 187 -9.82 -15.96 -21.37
N GLY A 188 -10.58 -16.95 -21.85
CA GLY A 188 -11.03 -17.03 -23.23
C GLY A 188 -12.13 -16.03 -23.58
N SER A 189 -13.10 -15.81 -22.69
CA SER A 189 -14.22 -14.88 -22.91
C SER A 189 -13.94 -13.46 -22.41
N CYS A 190 -13.05 -13.33 -21.42
CA CYS A 190 -12.71 -12.10 -20.71
C CYS A 190 -13.91 -11.36 -20.09
N GLN A 191 -14.98 -12.09 -19.74
CA GLN A 191 -16.18 -11.48 -19.18
C GLN A 191 -16.05 -11.26 -17.66
N MET A 192 -16.56 -10.12 -17.17
CA MET A 192 -16.71 -9.87 -15.72
C MET A 192 -17.96 -10.55 -15.18
N VAL A 193 -17.90 -11.87 -15.00
CA VAL A 193 -18.97 -12.66 -14.40
C VAL A 193 -18.51 -13.18 -13.06
N HIS A 194 -19.38 -13.11 -12.05
CA HIS A 194 -19.08 -13.61 -10.72
C HIS A 194 -19.05 -15.14 -10.65
N SER A 195 -18.18 -15.68 -9.80
CA SER A 195 -18.03 -17.12 -9.60
C SER A 195 -19.23 -17.79 -8.94
N HIS A 196 -20.04 -17.02 -8.21
CA HIS A 196 -21.10 -17.54 -7.33
C HIS A 196 -20.58 -18.59 -6.33
N GLY A 197 -19.29 -18.48 -5.99
CA GLY A 197 -18.60 -19.36 -5.05
C GLY A 197 -18.96 -19.13 -3.59
N PRO A 198 -18.24 -19.82 -2.68
CA PRO A 198 -18.46 -19.69 -1.24
C PRO A 198 -17.90 -18.39 -0.64
N TYR A 199 -17.15 -17.61 -1.41
CA TYR A 199 -16.47 -16.40 -0.96
C TYR A 199 -17.19 -15.14 -1.44
N GLY A 200 -16.97 -14.02 -0.75
CA GLY A 200 -17.26 -12.71 -1.32
C GLY A 200 -16.34 -12.48 -2.51
N GLU A 201 -16.71 -11.59 -3.44
CA GLU A 201 -15.93 -11.40 -4.66
C GLU A 201 -16.07 -9.98 -5.22
N ASN A 202 -14.93 -9.38 -5.53
CA ASN A 202 -14.84 -8.17 -6.34
C ASN A 202 -14.10 -8.50 -7.64
N LEU A 203 -14.62 -8.02 -8.75
CA LEU A 203 -14.02 -8.15 -10.08
C LEU A 203 -13.61 -6.78 -10.62
N ALA A 204 -12.53 -6.74 -11.38
CA ALA A 204 -12.11 -5.59 -12.13
C ALA A 204 -11.57 -6.03 -13.48
N TRP A 205 -11.84 -5.22 -14.51
CA TRP A 205 -11.35 -5.42 -15.86
C TRP A 205 -10.80 -4.11 -16.41
N GLY A 206 -9.83 -4.19 -17.32
CA GLY A 206 -9.36 -3.02 -18.05
C GLY A 206 -8.52 -3.38 -19.27
N TYR A 207 -8.48 -2.43 -20.20
CA TYR A 207 -7.74 -2.53 -21.46
C TYR A 207 -6.67 -1.42 -21.56
N PRO A 208 -5.46 -1.70 -22.06
CA PRO A 208 -4.95 -3.04 -22.42
C PRO A 208 -4.58 -3.89 -21.20
N ASP A 209 -4.60 -3.29 -20.00
CA ASP A 209 -4.32 -3.94 -18.73
C ASP A 209 -5.00 -3.16 -17.58
N VAL A 210 -5.52 -3.86 -16.56
CA VAL A 210 -5.90 -3.30 -15.27
C VAL A 210 -4.85 -3.63 -14.21
N SER A 211 -4.28 -2.61 -13.59
CA SER A 211 -3.38 -2.75 -12.46
C SER A 211 -4.15 -2.99 -11.15
N GLY A 212 -3.49 -3.57 -10.14
CA GLY A 212 -4.07 -3.69 -8.80
C GLY A 212 -4.48 -2.33 -8.23
N ARG A 213 -3.72 -1.27 -8.50
CA ARG A 213 -4.05 0.11 -8.13
C ARG A 213 -5.36 0.56 -8.75
N GLN A 214 -5.51 0.43 -10.06
CA GLN A 214 -6.75 0.81 -10.73
C GLN A 214 -7.95 0.03 -10.19
N ALA A 215 -7.79 -1.27 -9.91
CA ALA A 215 -8.85 -2.07 -9.28
C ALA A 215 -9.23 -1.52 -7.90
N MET A 216 -8.25 -1.25 -7.03
CA MET A 216 -8.51 -0.68 -5.70
C MET A 216 -9.10 0.73 -5.76
N ASP A 217 -8.64 1.58 -6.68
CA ASP A 217 -9.17 2.94 -6.87
C ASP A 217 -10.64 2.90 -7.32
N MET A 218 -10.99 1.95 -8.20
CA MET A 218 -12.38 1.71 -8.60
C MET A 218 -13.22 1.24 -7.39
N TRP A 219 -12.79 0.16 -6.72
CA TRP A 219 -13.58 -0.43 -5.63
C TRP A 219 -13.69 0.47 -4.40
N VAL A 220 -12.60 1.10 -3.95
CA VAL A 220 -12.63 2.00 -2.77
C VAL A 220 -13.25 3.35 -3.13
N GLY A 221 -13.07 3.82 -4.36
CA GLY A 221 -13.68 5.05 -4.86
C GLY A 221 -15.21 5.03 -4.87
N GLU A 222 -15.82 3.85 -4.84
CA GLU A 222 -17.26 3.68 -4.65
C GLU A 222 -17.77 4.13 -3.27
N LYS A 223 -16.88 4.38 -2.29
CA LYS A 223 -17.24 5.00 -1.00
C LYS A 223 -18.14 6.22 -1.15
N ARG A 224 -17.92 7.02 -2.21
CA ARG A 224 -18.72 8.22 -2.51
C ARG A 224 -20.21 7.93 -2.77
N PHE A 225 -20.55 6.69 -3.13
CA PHE A 225 -21.90 6.25 -3.45
C PHE A 225 -22.54 5.46 -2.31
N TYR A 226 -21.81 5.11 -1.25
CA TYR A 226 -22.40 4.40 -0.11
C TYR A 226 -22.95 5.40 0.91
N ASP A 227 -24.28 5.43 1.05
CA ASP A 227 -24.91 6.16 2.16
C ASP A 227 -24.99 5.27 3.40
N TYR A 228 -24.27 5.68 4.45
CA TYR A 228 -24.33 5.00 5.72
C TYR A 228 -25.71 5.16 6.37
N GLY A 229 -26.40 6.30 6.24
CA GLY A 229 -27.70 6.50 6.88
C GLY A 229 -28.72 5.42 6.48
N SER A 230 -28.93 5.26 5.18
CA SER A 230 -29.88 4.32 4.60
C SER A 230 -29.36 2.88 4.43
N ASN A 231 -28.05 2.65 4.56
CA ASN A 231 -27.40 1.38 4.19
C ASN A 231 -27.58 1.03 2.69
N SER A 232 -27.53 2.02 1.80
CA SER A 232 -27.77 1.80 0.38
C SER A 232 -26.75 2.50 -0.50
N CYS A 233 -26.60 2.00 -1.73
CA CYS A 233 -25.87 2.71 -2.77
C CYS A 233 -26.76 3.83 -3.34
N VAL A 234 -26.26 5.06 -3.40
CA VAL A 234 -26.98 6.25 -3.87
C VAL A 234 -26.15 6.88 -4.99
N GLY A 235 -26.75 6.96 -6.19
CA GLY A 235 -26.12 7.60 -7.35
C GLY A 235 -25.00 6.79 -8.03
N GLY A 236 -24.80 5.53 -7.66
CA GLY A 236 -23.80 4.64 -8.27
C GLY A 236 -23.72 3.29 -7.58
N GLU A 237 -22.76 2.46 -8.00
CA GLU A 237 -22.44 1.20 -7.34
C GLU A 237 -21.63 1.44 -6.07
N CYS A 238 -21.86 0.61 -5.05
CA CYS A 238 -21.12 0.67 -3.80
C CYS A 238 -20.71 -0.68 -3.20
N ARG A 239 -21.11 -1.76 -3.87
CA ARG A 239 -20.96 -3.11 -3.33
C ARG A 239 -19.51 -3.60 -3.31
N HIS A 240 -18.65 -3.07 -4.18
CA HIS A 240 -17.22 -3.39 -4.10
C HIS A 240 -16.59 -2.72 -2.89
N TYR A 241 -16.91 -1.44 -2.64
CA TYR A 241 -16.48 -0.73 -1.44
C TYR A 241 -16.94 -1.44 -0.17
N THR A 242 -18.24 -1.74 -0.05
CA THR A 242 -18.77 -2.36 1.16
C THR A 242 -18.15 -3.73 1.43
N GLN A 243 -17.77 -4.48 0.38
CA GLN A 243 -17.02 -5.73 0.54
C GLN A 243 -15.59 -5.51 1.04
N VAL A 244 -14.86 -4.51 0.50
CA VAL A 244 -13.49 -4.17 0.95
C VAL A 244 -13.46 -3.88 2.45
N VAL A 245 -14.45 -3.11 2.93
CA VAL A 245 -14.54 -2.71 4.34
C VAL A 245 -15.49 -3.56 5.17
N TRP A 246 -15.85 -4.76 4.71
CA TRP A 246 -16.74 -5.65 5.44
C TRP A 246 -16.08 -6.21 6.70
N ARG A 247 -16.63 -5.89 7.87
CA ARG A 247 -16.02 -6.20 9.17
C ARG A 247 -15.71 -7.67 9.41
N ASN A 248 -16.58 -8.55 8.90
CA ASN A 248 -16.46 -9.99 9.16
C ASN A 248 -15.56 -10.68 8.14
N SER A 249 -15.20 -10.04 7.03
CA SER A 249 -14.22 -10.60 6.09
C SER A 249 -12.82 -10.41 6.68
N VAL A 250 -12.16 -11.52 7.02
CA VAL A 250 -10.85 -11.53 7.70
C VAL A 250 -9.74 -12.16 6.87
N ARG A 251 -10.09 -12.86 5.78
CA ARG A 251 -9.17 -13.46 4.83
C ARG A 251 -9.42 -12.94 3.42
N LEU A 252 -8.34 -12.61 2.72
CA LEU A 252 -8.32 -12.07 1.36
C LEU A 252 -7.47 -12.98 0.47
N GLY A 253 -7.92 -13.20 -0.77
CA GLY A 253 -7.06 -13.80 -1.78
C GLY A 253 -7.42 -13.25 -3.16
N CYS A 254 -6.41 -12.78 -3.89
CA CYS A 254 -6.60 -12.14 -5.19
C CYS A 254 -5.80 -12.83 -6.29
N ALA A 255 -6.27 -12.68 -7.52
CA ALA A 255 -5.57 -13.13 -8.72
C ALA A 255 -5.77 -12.13 -9.87
N LYS A 256 -4.82 -12.14 -10.81
CA LYS A 256 -4.88 -11.40 -12.07
C LYS A 256 -4.61 -12.33 -13.24
N VAL A 257 -5.35 -12.18 -14.33
CA VAL A 257 -5.09 -12.89 -15.58
C VAL A 257 -5.12 -11.93 -16.76
N LYS A 258 -4.24 -12.17 -17.74
CA LYS A 258 -4.36 -11.57 -19.08
C LYS A 258 -5.31 -12.42 -19.91
N CYS A 259 -6.20 -11.77 -20.65
CA CYS A 259 -7.15 -12.46 -21.53
C CYS A 259 -6.52 -12.81 -22.88
N ASP A 260 -6.95 -13.93 -23.47
CA ASP A 260 -6.27 -14.52 -24.64
C ASP A 260 -6.46 -13.69 -25.93
N ASN A 261 -7.60 -13.03 -26.09
CA ASN A 261 -7.98 -12.32 -27.32
C ASN A 261 -7.50 -10.85 -27.36
N ASN A 262 -6.33 -10.54 -26.78
CA ASN A 262 -5.93 -9.16 -26.45
C ASN A 262 -7.02 -8.41 -25.65
N GLY A 263 -7.91 -9.14 -24.95
CA GLY A 263 -9.10 -8.59 -24.32
C GLY A 263 -8.83 -7.80 -23.04
N GLY A 264 -7.61 -7.33 -22.80
CA GLY A 264 -7.22 -6.69 -21.54
C GLY A 264 -6.80 -7.68 -20.47
N SER A 265 -7.01 -7.32 -19.20
CA SER A 265 -6.80 -8.20 -18.06
C SER A 265 -7.94 -8.12 -17.05
N LEU A 266 -8.10 -9.20 -16.29
CA LEU A 266 -9.07 -9.37 -15.22
C LEU A 266 -8.34 -9.49 -13.87
N ILE A 267 -8.90 -8.88 -12.84
CA ILE A 267 -8.53 -9.09 -11.43
C ILE A 267 -9.76 -9.58 -10.69
N SER A 268 -9.57 -10.57 -9.81
CA SER A 268 -10.56 -11.02 -8.83
C SER A 268 -9.92 -10.98 -7.45
N CYS A 269 -10.62 -10.39 -6.48
CA CYS A 269 -10.31 -10.51 -5.07
C CYS A 269 -11.48 -11.19 -4.36
N ASN A 270 -11.18 -12.27 -3.64
CA ASN A 270 -12.16 -13.07 -2.91
C ASN A 270 -11.98 -12.89 -1.39
N TYR A 271 -13.09 -12.92 -0.66
CA TYR A 271 -13.18 -12.55 0.76
C TYR A 271 -13.81 -13.66 1.59
N ASP A 272 -13.19 -14.03 2.71
CA ASP A 272 -13.67 -15.07 3.61
C ASP A 272 -13.67 -14.60 5.08
N PRO A 273 -14.81 -14.67 5.79
CA PRO A 273 -16.17 -14.90 5.28
C PRO A 273 -16.66 -13.89 4.23
N PRO A 274 -17.66 -14.23 3.39
CA PRO A 274 -18.28 -13.31 2.44
C PRO A 274 -18.95 -12.12 3.15
N GLY A 275 -19.02 -10.98 2.46
CA GLY A 275 -19.74 -9.80 2.90
C GLY A 275 -21.03 -9.55 2.13
N ASN A 276 -21.51 -8.30 2.19
CA ASN A 276 -22.66 -7.80 1.44
C ASN A 276 -23.99 -8.55 1.71
N TYR A 277 -24.16 -9.05 2.93
CA TYR A 277 -25.43 -9.61 3.37
C TYR A 277 -26.54 -8.55 3.39
N ILE A 278 -27.68 -8.88 2.79
CA ILE A 278 -28.83 -7.98 2.71
C ILE A 278 -29.27 -7.57 4.13
N GLY A 279 -29.46 -6.27 4.33
CA GLY A 279 -29.89 -5.69 5.61
C GLY A 279 -28.77 -5.56 6.65
N GLN A 280 -27.56 -6.03 6.38
CA GLN A 280 -26.41 -5.85 7.26
C GLN A 280 -25.51 -4.71 6.77
N ARG A 281 -24.82 -4.06 7.70
CA ARG A 281 -23.86 -2.99 7.42
C ARG A 281 -22.45 -3.57 7.32
N PRO A 282 -21.58 -3.01 6.46
CA PRO A 282 -20.18 -3.42 6.39
C PRO A 282 -19.42 -3.10 7.69
N TYR A 283 -19.79 -2.05 8.41
CA TYR A 283 -19.13 -1.61 9.63
C TYR A 283 -20.08 -0.82 10.55
N ASP A 284 -19.73 -0.75 11.83
CA ASP A 284 -20.42 0.10 12.80
C ASP A 284 -19.86 1.53 12.71
N MET A 285 -20.69 2.55 12.96
CA MET A 285 -20.18 3.91 13.14
C MET A 285 -19.39 3.95 14.46
N GLY A 286 -18.06 3.92 14.35
CA GLY A 286 -17.17 4.12 15.50
C GLY A 286 -17.28 5.55 16.06
N PRO A 287 -16.83 5.78 17.32
CA PRO A 287 -16.89 7.10 17.97
C PRO A 287 -16.21 8.23 17.18
N LEU A 288 -15.21 7.91 16.36
CA LEU A 288 -14.45 8.88 15.57
C LEU A 288 -15.21 9.46 14.37
N LEU A 289 -16.30 8.82 13.93
CA LEU A 289 -17.16 9.30 12.83
C LEU A 289 -18.38 10.11 13.34
N GLN A 290 -18.52 10.29 14.65
CA GLN A 290 -19.61 11.08 15.25
C GLN A 290 -19.38 12.59 15.21
N VAL A 291 -18.23 13.09 14.74
CA VAL A 291 -18.05 14.54 14.56
C VAL A 291 -18.87 14.94 13.32
N PRO A 292 -20.01 15.64 13.47
CA PRO A 292 -20.74 16.11 12.32
C PRO A 292 -19.83 17.11 11.60
N LEU A 293 -19.65 16.96 10.29
CA LEU A 293 -19.19 18.04 9.42
C LEU A 293 -20.30 19.10 9.31
N SER A 294 -20.70 19.69 10.44
CA SER A 294 -21.44 20.95 10.43
C SER A 294 -20.41 22.04 10.20
N PHE A 295 -20.14 22.35 8.93
CA PHE A 295 -19.72 23.69 8.56
C PHE A 295 -20.83 24.63 9.03
N LYS A 296 -20.65 25.23 10.21
CA LYS A 296 -21.38 26.44 10.57
C LYS A 296 -20.98 27.51 9.57
N LYS A 297 -21.88 27.76 8.63
CA LYS A 297 -21.89 28.95 7.81
C LYS A 297 -22.72 29.97 8.57
N ASP A 298 -22.10 30.66 9.52
CA ASP A 298 -22.74 31.75 10.24
C ASP A 298 -21.92 33.03 10.03
N ASN A 299 -22.48 33.87 9.15
CA ASN A 299 -22.39 35.32 8.93
C ASN A 299 -21.14 36.09 9.37
#